data_AF-A0A1I0C9E5-F1
#
_entry.id   AF-A0A1I0C9E5-F1
#
_cell.length_a   1.000
_cell.length_b   1.000
_cell.length_c   1.000
_cell.angle_alpha   90.00
_cell.angle_beta   90.00
_cell.angle_gamma   90.00
#
_symmetry.space_group_name_H-M   'P 1'
#
loop_
_entity.id
_entity.type
_entity.pdbx_description
1 polymer ?
#
loop_
_entity_poly.entity_id
_entity_poly.type
_entity_poly.pdbx_seq_one_letter_code
_entity_poly.pdbx_strand_id
1 'polypeptide(L)'
;MKKRYEIMIYLFVIGMIIVGGLLGVYFIGKEEGEYNFELALAVIVGSVGGFVIFSLYSTWRKKRNGNVPEVDERSLLLIKRYLLIVLYFILIGSGAILLVLYAIGIQTIEVGMLIVYMMILYMLIGIGAVVVKRL
;
A
#
# COMPACT_ATOMS: atom_id res chain seq x y z
N MET A 1 -6.48 -20.05 -0.96
CA MET A 1 -6.37 -19.49 -2.33
C MET A 1 -5.57 -20.44 -3.22
N LYS A 2 -5.89 -20.62 -4.51
CA LYS A 2 -5.01 -21.40 -5.41
C LYS A 2 -3.66 -20.67 -5.52
N LYS A 3 -2.53 -21.37 -5.40
CA LYS A 3 -1.15 -20.82 -5.45
C LYS A 3 -0.90 -19.78 -6.56
N ARG A 4 -1.60 -19.91 -7.69
CA ARG A 4 -1.51 -18.99 -8.83
C ARG A 4 -1.99 -17.57 -8.50
N TYR A 5 -3.10 -17.42 -7.77
CA TYR A 5 -3.62 -16.09 -7.39
C TYR A 5 -2.72 -15.38 -6.39
N GLU A 6 -2.13 -16.13 -5.46
CA GLU A 6 -1.20 -15.61 -4.47
C GLU A 6 0.03 -14.99 -5.17
N ILE A 7 0.61 -15.67 -6.16
CA ILE A 7 1.73 -15.15 -6.96
C ILE A 7 1.33 -13.92 -7.76
N MET A 8 0.14 -13.89 -8.37
CA MET A 8 -0.35 -12.73 -9.11
C MET A 8 -0.51 -11.49 -8.22
N ILE A 9 -1.02 -11.67 -6.99
CA ILE A 9 -1.16 -10.57 -6.03
C ILE A 9 0.22 -10.02 -5.65
N TYR A 10 1.19 -10.88 -5.35
CA TYR A 10 2.55 -10.42 -5.03
C TYR A 10 3.20 -9.67 -6.19
N LEU A 11 3.10 -10.20 -7.42
CA LEU A 11 3.62 -9.52 -8.60
C LEU A 11 2.96 -8.15 -8.81
N PHE A 12 1.65 -8.06 -8.61
CA PHE A 12 0.92 -6.80 -8.72
C PHE A 12 1.40 -5.78 -7.68
N VAL A 13 1.52 -6.19 -6.41
CA VAL A 13 1.99 -5.31 -5.33
C VAL A 13 3.43 -4.84 -5.58
N ILE A 14 4.33 -5.73 -5.99
CA ILE A 14 5.72 -5.37 -6.32
C ILE A 14 5.76 -4.41 -7.51
N GLY A 15 4.96 -4.67 -8.55
CA GLY A 15 4.85 -3.78 -9.70
C GLY A 15 4.43 -2.37 -9.29
N MET A 16 3.44 -2.25 -8.40
CA MET A 16 2.98 -0.96 -7.87
C MET A 16 4.07 -0.25 -7.05
N ILE A 17 4.82 -0.98 -6.22
CA ILE A 17 5.93 -0.40 -5.42
C ILE A 17 7.03 0.11 -6.35
N ILE A 18 7.42 -0.66 -7.37
CA ILE A 18 8.47 -0.26 -8.32
C ILE A 18 8.01 0.94 -9.14
N VAL A 19 6.79 0.90 -9.69
CA VAL A 19 6.26 2.02 -10.50
C VAL A 19 6.12 3.28 -9.65
N GLY A 20 5.55 3.18 -8.45
CA GLY A 20 5.42 4.32 -7.53
C GLY A 20 6.77 4.88 -7.09
N GLY A 21 7.73 4.02 -6.75
CA GLY A 21 9.07 4.42 -6.36
C GLY A 21 9.86 5.08 -7.50
N LEU A 22 9.78 4.55 -8.72
CA LEU A 22 10.40 5.14 -9.90
C LEU A 22 9.76 6.48 -10.28
N LEU A 23 8.43 6.61 -10.14
CA LEU A 23 7.75 7.90 -10.30
C LEU A 23 8.24 8.91 -9.27
N GLY A 24 8.44 8.49 -8.02
CA GLY A 24 9.04 9.33 -6.98
C GLY A 24 10.43 9.82 -7.35
N VAL A 25 11.32 8.92 -7.80
CA VAL A 25 12.67 9.29 -8.26
C VAL A 25 12.61 10.23 -9.47
N TYR A 26 11.68 10.00 -10.40
CA TYR A 26 11.49 10.88 -11.55
C TYR A 26 11.07 12.30 -11.15
N PHE A 27 10.15 12.45 -10.19
CA PHE A 27 9.72 13.77 -9.72
C PHE A 27 10.86 14.50 -8.98
N ILE A 28 11.60 13.80 -8.12
CA ILE A 28 12.76 14.38 -7.41
C ILE A 28 13.83 14.82 -8.43
N GLY A 29 14.19 13.96 -9.38
CA GLY A 29 15.19 14.28 -10.39
C GLY A 29 14.77 15.42 -11.33
N LYS A 30 13.46 15.62 -11.53
CA LYS A 30 12.93 16.77 -12.27
C LYS A 30 13.09 18.08 -11.51
N GLU A 31 12.99 18.07 -10.18
CA GLU A 31 13.15 19.25 -9.33
C GLU A 31 14.62 19.61 -9.09
N GLU A 32 15.48 18.60 -8.86
CA GLU A 32 16.91 18.79 -8.54
C GLU A 32 17.79 18.88 -9.80
N GLY A 33 17.27 18.48 -10.97
CA GLY A 33 17.99 18.51 -12.25
C GLY A 33 18.97 17.34 -12.46
N GLU A 34 19.15 16.48 -11.45
CA GLU A 34 19.96 15.27 -11.53
C GLU A 34 19.12 14.03 -11.22
N TYR A 35 19.17 13.03 -12.10
CA TYR A 35 18.51 11.75 -11.84
C TYR A 35 19.41 10.85 -11.00
N ASN A 36 19.05 10.67 -9.74
CA ASN A 36 19.76 9.78 -8.85
C ASN A 36 19.43 8.30 -9.16
N PHE A 37 20.26 7.69 -10.01
CA PHE A 37 20.14 6.28 -10.39
C PHE A 37 20.39 5.30 -9.23
N GLU A 38 21.11 5.72 -8.20
CA GLU A 38 21.35 4.92 -7.00
C GLU A 38 20.04 4.71 -6.22
N LEU A 39 19.24 5.77 -6.07
CA LEU A 39 17.90 5.70 -5.50
C LEU A 39 16.96 4.81 -6.33
N ALA A 40 17.00 4.91 -7.66
CA ALA A 40 16.20 4.05 -8.54
C ALA A 40 16.61 2.56 -8.39
N LEU A 41 17.91 2.28 -8.31
CA LEU A 41 18.43 0.94 -8.06
C LEU A 41 18.01 0.43 -6.69
N ALA A 42 18.08 1.25 -5.65
CA ALA A 42 17.66 0.89 -4.29
C ALA A 42 16.17 0.50 -4.24
N VAL A 43 15.31 1.24 -4.95
CA VAL A 43 13.87 0.90 -5.06
C VAL A 43 13.68 -0.47 -5.71
N ILE A 44 14.35 -0.74 -6.83
CA ILE A 44 14.20 -2.00 -7.57
C ILE A 44 14.77 -3.17 -6.76
N VAL A 45 16.02 -3.06 -6.31
CA VAL A 45 16.73 -4.11 -5.57
C VAL A 45 16.06 -4.36 -4.23
N GLY A 46 15.64 -3.31 -3.51
CA GLY A 46 14.92 -3.43 -2.26
C GLY A 46 13.58 -4.15 -2.42
N SER A 47 12.81 -3.80 -3.44
CA SER A 47 11.50 -4.40 -3.71
C SER A 47 11.60 -5.88 -4.09
N VAL A 48 12.50 -6.20 -5.03
CA VAL A 48 12.72 -7.58 -5.50
C VAL A 48 13.40 -8.41 -4.42
N GLY A 49 14.43 -7.88 -3.77
CA GLY A 49 15.16 -8.55 -2.70
C GLY A 49 14.28 -8.87 -1.50
N GLY A 50 13.46 -7.91 -1.06
CA GLY A 50 12.50 -8.11 0.02
C GLY A 50 11.52 -9.25 -0.28
N PHE A 51 11.03 -9.34 -1.52
CA PHE A 51 10.15 -10.42 -1.93
C PHE A 51 10.84 -11.79 -1.92
N VAL A 52 12.07 -11.89 -2.43
CA VAL A 52 12.84 -13.14 -2.44
C VAL A 52 13.08 -13.64 -1.02
N ILE A 53 13.51 -12.74 -0.12
CA ILE A 53 13.75 -13.08 1.31
C ILE A 53 12.45 -13.56 1.95
N PHE A 54 11.34 -12.84 1.75
CA PHE A 54 10.03 -13.22 2.29
C PHE A 54 9.56 -14.58 1.79
N SER A 55 9.73 -14.87 0.49
CA SER A 55 9.34 -16.14 -0.12
C SER A 55 10.14 -17.32 0.43
N LEU A 56 11.46 -17.15 0.59
CA LEU A 56 12.34 -18.14 1.22
C LEU A 56 11.95 -18.37 2.68
N TYR A 57 11.72 -17.30 3.44
CA TYR A 57 11.31 -17.38 4.84
C TYR A 57 9.97 -18.10 5.00
N SER A 58 8.97 -17.76 4.17
CA SER A 58 7.65 -18.42 4.16
C SER A 58 7.77 -19.91 3.87
N THR A 59 8.58 -20.29 2.89
CA THR A 59 8.83 -21.69 2.54
C THR A 59 9.51 -22.46 3.67
N TRP A 60 10.51 -21.83 4.31
CA TRP A 60 11.21 -22.42 5.44
C TRP A 60 10.31 -22.61 6.66
N ARG A 61 9.47 -21.60 6.97
CA ARG A 61 8.52 -21.66 8.07
C ARG A 61 7.44 -22.73 7.84
N LYS A 62 6.90 -22.84 6.62
CA LYS A 62 5.94 -23.90 6.24
C LYS A 62 6.55 -25.30 6.41
N LYS A 63 7.85 -25.46 6.15
CA LYS A 63 8.57 -26.73 6.35
C LYS A 63 8.72 -27.10 7.83
N ARG A 64 8.85 -26.12 8.74
CA ARG A 64 9.05 -26.36 10.19
C ARG A 64 7.77 -26.45 11.01
N ASN A 65 6.76 -25.63 10.72
CA ASN A 65 5.56 -25.50 11.57
C ASN A 65 4.31 -26.20 11.01
N GLY A 66 4.45 -26.94 9.90
CA GLY A 66 3.30 -27.59 9.24
C GLY A 66 2.34 -26.58 8.58
N ASN A 67 1.17 -27.07 8.17
CA ASN A 67 0.14 -26.26 7.50
C ASN A 67 -0.91 -25.74 8.50
N VAL A 68 -0.45 -25.22 9.63
CA VAL A 68 -1.35 -24.62 10.63
C VAL A 68 -1.74 -23.22 10.13
N PRO A 69 -3.04 -22.89 10.03
CA PRO A 69 -3.47 -21.57 9.61
C PRO A 69 -2.98 -20.52 10.61
N GLU A 70 -2.37 -19.45 10.08
CA GLU A 70 -1.76 -18.39 10.90
C GLU A 70 -2.80 -17.42 11.48
N VAL A 71 -4.02 -17.41 10.93
CA VAL A 71 -5.11 -16.51 11.30
C VAL A 71 -6.44 -17.27 11.20
N ASP A 72 -7.31 -17.08 12.20
CA ASP A 72 -8.66 -17.63 12.20
C ASP A 72 -9.55 -16.98 11.12
N GLU A 73 -10.47 -17.76 10.56
CA GLU A 73 -11.42 -17.30 9.54
C GLU A 73 -12.26 -16.10 10.02
N ARG A 74 -12.55 -16.05 11.33
CA ARG A 74 -13.30 -14.95 11.95
C ARG A 74 -12.53 -13.64 11.88
N SER A 75 -11.24 -13.64 12.21
CA SER A 75 -10.40 -12.44 12.15
C SER A 75 -10.23 -11.96 10.71
N LEU A 76 -10.13 -12.88 9.73
CA LEU A 76 -10.12 -12.52 8.31
C LEU A 76 -11.42 -11.82 7.87
N LEU A 77 -12.57 -12.31 8.33
CA LEU A 77 -13.87 -11.72 8.02
C LEU A 77 -14.02 -10.30 8.62
N LEU A 78 -13.54 -10.11 9.86
CA LEU A 78 -13.55 -8.81 10.54
C LEU A 78 -12.66 -7.79 9.82
N ILE A 79 -11.43 -8.17 9.47
CA ILE A 79 -10.51 -7.30 8.71
C ILE A 79 -11.13 -6.93 7.35
N LYS A 80 -11.73 -7.90 6.64
CA LYS A 80 -12.40 -7.64 5.36
C LYS A 80 -13.54 -6.63 5.50
N ARG A 81 -14.40 -6.79 6.50
CA ARG A 81 -15.51 -5.85 6.76
C ARG A 81 -15.01 -4.46 7.10
N TYR A 82 -14.01 -4.36 7.98
CA TYR A 82 -13.38 -3.09 8.33
C TYR A 82 -12.83 -2.38 7.09
N LEU A 83 -12.01 -3.06 6.28
CA LEU A 83 -11.43 -2.46 5.08
C LEU A 83 -12.48 -2.01 4.06
N LEU A 84 -13.59 -2.75 3.92
CA LEU A 84 -14.70 -2.33 3.06
C LEU A 84 -15.37 -1.06 3.57
N ILE A 85 -15.68 -0.98 4.87
CA ILE A 85 -16.30 0.20 5.47
C ILE A 85 -15.38 1.42 5.30
N VAL A 86 -14.10 1.24 5.60
CA VAL A 86 -13.09 2.31 5.47
C VAL A 86 -12.93 2.75 4.02
N LEU A 87 -12.91 1.82 3.06
CA LEU A 87 -12.87 2.15 1.64
C LEU A 87 -14.05 3.04 1.24
N TYR A 88 -15.29 2.65 1.61
CA TYR A 88 -16.47 3.45 1.29
C TYR A 88 -16.42 4.82 1.96
N PHE A 89 -16.02 4.87 3.23
CA PHE A 89 -15.89 6.14 3.96
C PHE A 89 -14.88 7.08 3.31
N ILE A 90 -13.71 6.58 2.93
CA ILE A 90 -12.68 7.36 2.27
C ILE A 90 -13.15 7.83 0.89
N LEU A 91 -13.73 6.94 0.08
CA LEU A 91 -14.17 7.28 -1.26
C LEU A 91 -15.28 8.33 -1.26
N ILE A 92 -16.27 8.18 -0.39
CA ILE A 92 -17.37 9.14 -0.24
C ILE A 92 -16.83 10.46 0.36
N GLY A 93 -16.02 10.38 1.42
CA GLY A 93 -15.47 11.56 2.10
C GLY A 93 -14.55 12.37 1.20
N SER A 94 -13.58 11.73 0.54
CA SER A 94 -12.68 12.37 -0.43
C SER A 94 -13.45 12.96 -1.60
N GLY A 95 -14.42 12.23 -2.16
CA GLY A 95 -15.27 12.72 -3.24
C GLY A 95 -16.09 13.95 -2.83
N ALA A 96 -16.68 13.95 -1.64
CA ALA A 96 -17.41 15.09 -1.11
C ALA A 96 -16.50 16.31 -0.92
N ILE A 97 -15.29 16.13 -0.37
CA ILE A 97 -14.31 17.20 -0.23
C ILE A 97 -13.96 17.81 -1.60
N LEU A 98 -13.72 16.97 -2.61
CA LEU A 98 -13.42 17.44 -3.97
C LEU A 98 -14.59 18.25 -4.57
N LEU A 99 -15.83 17.80 -4.37
CA LEU A 99 -17.02 18.54 -4.84
C LEU A 99 -17.14 19.91 -4.16
N VAL A 100 -16.86 19.98 -2.85
CA VAL A 100 -16.86 21.25 -2.11
C VAL A 100 -15.76 22.19 -2.60
N LEU A 101 -14.53 21.68 -2.77
CA LEU A 101 -13.41 22.47 -3.30
C LEU A 101 -13.73 23.02 -4.70
N TYR A 102 -14.33 22.18 -5.55
CA TYR A 102 -14.78 22.57 -6.88
C TYR A 102 -15.87 23.66 -6.81
N ALA A 103 -16.85 23.52 -5.92
CA ALA A 103 -17.92 24.51 -5.75
C ALA A 103 -17.43 25.87 -5.24
N ILE A 104 -16.34 25.89 -4.47
CA ILE A 104 -15.67 27.12 -3.99
C ILE A 104 -14.77 27.74 -5.09
N GLY A 105 -14.63 27.08 -6.23
CA GLY A 105 -13.86 27.56 -7.37
C GLY A 105 -12.37 27.25 -7.29
N ILE A 106 -11.96 26.33 -6.42
CA ILE A 106 -10.56 25.89 -6.32
C ILE A 106 -10.26 24.95 -7.49
N GLN A 107 -9.43 25.42 -8.42
CA GLN A 107 -9.08 24.66 -9.64
C GLN A 107 -7.83 23.80 -9.47
N THR A 108 -6.96 24.14 -8.52
CA THR A 108 -5.70 23.44 -8.28
C THR A 108 -5.57 23.09 -6.80
N ILE A 109 -5.02 21.91 -6.54
CA ILE A 109 -4.71 21.45 -5.19
C ILE A 109 -3.18 21.40 -5.08
N GLU A 110 -2.66 22.03 -4.04
CA GLU A 110 -1.23 21.96 -3.74
C GLU A 110 -0.82 20.51 -3.44
N VAL A 111 0.24 20.04 -4.09
CA VAL A 111 0.71 18.65 -3.97
C VAL A 111 1.08 18.32 -2.52
N GLY A 112 1.68 19.27 -1.79
CA GLY A 112 2.01 19.12 -0.37
C GLY A 112 0.80 18.80 0.50
N MET A 113 -0.32 19.51 0.28
CA MET A 113 -1.58 19.27 1.01
C MET A 113 -2.16 17.88 0.71
N LEU A 114 -2.03 17.41 -0.53
CA LEU A 114 -2.49 16.08 -0.94
C LEU A 114 -1.63 14.98 -0.29
N ILE A 115 -0.32 15.18 -0.19
CA ILE A 115 0.59 14.27 0.52
C ILE A 115 0.21 14.17 2.01
N VAL A 116 0.02 15.31 2.68
CA VAL A 116 -0.37 15.34 4.10
C VAL A 116 -1.71 14.62 4.31
N TYR A 117 -2.70 14.87 3.45
CA TYR A 117 -3.99 14.20 3.48
C TYR A 117 -3.84 12.66 3.35
N MET A 118 -3.06 12.21 2.37
CA MET A 118 -2.81 10.78 2.16
C MET A 118 -2.07 10.12 3.33
N MET A 119 -1.10 10.81 3.92
CA MET A 119 -0.36 10.31 5.08
C MET A 119 -1.28 10.08 6.28
N ILE A 120 -2.16 11.04 6.58
CA ILE A 120 -3.14 10.92 7.67
C ILE A 120 -4.09 9.76 7.39
N LEU A 121 -4.59 9.64 6.15
CA LEU A 121 -5.45 8.53 5.76
C LEU A 121 -4.77 7.18 5.98
N TYR A 122 -3.55 6.98 5.46
CA TYR A 122 -2.84 5.70 5.63
C TYR A 122 -2.58 5.38 7.10
N MET A 123 -2.24 6.37 7.91
CA MET A 123 -2.05 6.20 9.34
C MET A 123 -3.34 5.72 10.02
N LEU A 124 -4.47 6.37 9.75
CA LEU A 124 -5.78 5.99 10.32
C LEU A 124 -6.20 4.58 9.89
N ILE A 125 -6.05 4.26 8.59
CA ILE A 125 -6.36 2.93 8.05
C ILE A 125 -5.51 1.87 8.76
N GLY A 126 -4.20 2.10 8.86
CA GLY A 126 -3.24 1.19 9.46
C GLY A 126 -3.52 0.94 10.94
N ILE A 127 -3.74 2.00 11.72
CA ILE A 127 -4.06 1.89 13.15
C ILE A 127 -5.35 1.08 13.34
N GLY A 128 -6.44 1.41 12.62
CA GLY A 128 -7.68 0.68 12.79
C GLY A 128 -7.59 -0.77 12.29
N ALA A 129 -6.77 -1.06 11.28
CA ALA A 129 -6.52 -2.44 10.85
C ALA A 129 -5.79 -3.26 11.93
N VAL A 130 -4.83 -2.66 12.63
CA VAL A 130 -4.13 -3.31 13.76
C VAL A 130 -5.08 -3.58 14.92
N VAL A 131 -5.99 -2.64 15.22
CA VAL A 131 -7.00 -2.81 16.27
C VAL A 131 -7.94 -3.96 15.92
N VAL A 132 -8.47 -3.99 14.69
CA VAL A 132 -9.42 -5.03 14.24
C VAL A 132 -8.77 -6.41 14.18
N LYS A 133 -7.48 -6.51 13.85
CA LYS A 133 -6.75 -7.79 13.83
C LYS A 133 -6.68 -8.45 15.21
N ARG A 134 -6.80 -7.69 16.31
CA ARG A 134 -6.74 -8.22 17.69
C ARG A 134 -8.12 -8.61 18.26
N LEU A 135 -9.21 -8.37 17.54
CA LEU A 135 -10.58 -8.76 17.89
C LEU A 135 -10.98 -10.11 17.27
#